data_AF-A0A1C6JZX2-F1
#
_entry.id   AF-A0A1C6JZX2-F1
#
_cell.length_a   1.000
_cell.length_b   1.000
_cell.length_c   1.000
_cell.angle_alpha   90.00
_cell.angle_beta   90.00
_cell.angle_gamma   90.00
#
_symmetry.space_group_name_H-M   'P 1'
#
loop_
_entity.id
_entity.type
_entity.pdbx_description
1 polymer ?
#
loop_
_entity_poly.entity_id
_entity_poly.type
_entity_poly.pdbx_seq_one_letter_code
_entity_poly.pdbx_strand_id
1 'polypeptide(L)' 'MKLSKIKISMLRAKKGLSVKQLASLAKVSDRTITKGFTDEINPMCIGRIANALGAQIEDIIFEEETASSSL' A
#
# COMPACT_ATOMS: atom_id res chain seq x y z
N MET A 1 2.45 -3.86 -9.89
CA MET A 1 1.46 -3.73 -8.77
C MET A 1 1.51 -2.34 -8.17
N LYS A 2 0.35 -1.77 -7.80
CA LYS A 2 0.22 -0.44 -7.17
C LYS A 2 -0.43 -0.54 -5.80
N LEU A 3 -0.09 0.39 -4.91
CA LEU A 3 -0.71 0.54 -3.60
C LEU A 3 -2.04 1.29 -3.71
N SER A 4 -3.05 0.84 -2.98
CA SER A 4 -4.29 1.60 -2.81
C SER A 4 -4.11 2.67 -1.73
N LYS A 5 -4.14 3.94 -2.17
CA LYS A 5 -4.03 5.09 -1.27
C LYS A 5 -5.10 5.09 -0.18
N ILE A 6 -6.33 4.71 -0.51
CA ILE A 6 -7.46 4.67 0.42
C ILE A 6 -7.22 3.57 1.47
N LYS A 7 -6.97 2.33 1.04
CA LYS A 7 -6.77 1.20 1.95
C LYS A 7 -5.60 1.45 2.92
N ILE A 8 -4.45 1.93 2.41
CA ILE A 8 -3.30 2.27 3.24
C ILE A 8 -3.62 3.40 4.23
N SER A 9 -4.35 4.45 3.80
CA SER A 9 -4.70 5.56 4.69
C SER A 9 -5.59 5.10 5.83
N MET A 10 -6.55 4.21 5.57
CA MET A 10 -7.41 3.63 6.60
C MET A 10 -6.62 2.77 7.60
N LEU A 11 -5.76 1.88 7.11
CA LEU A 11 -4.93 1.02 7.97
C LEU A 11 -3.95 1.82 8.82
N ARG A 12 -3.34 2.87 8.24
CA ARG A 12 -2.49 3.81 8.97
C ARG A 12 -3.26 4.56 10.05
N ALA A 13 -4.47 5.04 9.74
CA ALA A 13 -5.31 5.74 10.71
C ALA A 13 -5.68 4.83 11.89
N LYS A 14 -6.05 3.57 11.63
CA LYS A 14 -6.30 2.56 12.67
C LYS A 14 -5.12 2.35 13.61
N LYS A 15 -3.89 2.43 13.09
CA LYS A 15 -2.65 2.28 13.86
C LYS A 15 -2.07 3.59 14.39
N GLY A 16 -2.64 4.75 14.07
CA GLY A 16 -2.08 6.05 14.43
C GLY A 16 -0.71 6.34 13.77
N LEU A 17 -0.46 5.84 12.56
CA LEU A 17 0.84 5.99 11.88
C LEU A 17 0.88 7.14 10.86
N SER A 18 1.86 8.03 11.00
CA SER A 18 2.26 8.93 9.91
C SER A 18 2.92 8.16 8.74
N VAL A 19 3.04 8.78 7.56
CA VAL A 19 3.72 8.16 6.40
C VAL A 19 5.18 7.87 6.74
N LYS A 20 5.85 8.79 7.43
CA LYS A 20 7.25 8.65 7.84
C LYS A 20 7.44 7.48 8.81
N GLN A 21 6.53 7.32 9.78
CA GLN A 21 6.57 6.18 10.69
C GLN A 21 6.31 4.86 9.96
N LEU A 22 5.34 4.82 9.04
CA LEU A 22 5.11 3.63 8.21
C LEU A 22 6.35 3.28 7.39
N ALA A 23 6.98 4.26 6.73
CA ALA A 23 8.18 4.05 5.94
C ALA A 23 9.33 3.47 6.77
N SER A 24 9.53 4.02 7.98
CA SER A 24 10.53 3.52 8.93
C SER A 24 10.25 2.07 9.35
N LEU A 25 9.01 1.76 9.74
CA LEU A 25 8.60 0.40 10.14
C LEU A 25 8.75 -0.62 8.99
N ALA A 26 8.38 -0.21 7.78
CA ALA A 26 8.49 -1.04 6.58
C ALA A 26 9.92 -1.08 6.01
N LYS A 27 10.87 -0.32 6.56
CA LYS A 27 12.25 -0.21 6.05
C LYS A 27 12.29 0.14 4.56
N VAL A 28 11.51 1.15 4.17
CA VAL A 28 11.48 1.74 2.82
C VAL A 28 11.55 3.26 2.91
N SER A 29 11.88 3.93 1.81
CA SER A 29 11.80 5.40 1.78
C SER A 29 10.33 5.86 1.77
N ASP A 30 10.07 7.05 2.31
CA ASP A 30 8.77 7.72 2.19
C ASP A 30 8.39 7.95 0.71
N ARG A 31 9.38 8.27 -0.13
CA ARG A 31 9.23 8.38 -1.58
C ARG A 31 8.77 7.08 -2.21
N THR A 32 9.25 5.94 -1.74
CA THR A 32 8.82 4.61 -2.20
C THR A 32 7.33 4.41 -1.96
N ILE A 33 6.82 4.78 -0.79
CA ILE A 33 5.38 4.69 -0.48
C ILE A 33 4.58 5.64 -1.38
N THR A 34 4.99 6.90 -1.48
CA THR A 34 4.29 7.90 -2.28
C THR A 34 4.25 7.51 -3.76
N LYS A 35 5.37 7.03 -4.30
CA LYS A 35 5.48 6.50 -5.67
C LYS A 35 4.56 5.30 -5.87
N GLY A 36 4.46 4.41 -4.89
CA GLY A 36 3.60 3.23 -4.97
C GLY A 36 2.12 3.54 -5.14
N PHE A 37 1.65 4.76 -4.85
CA PHE A 37 0.26 5.16 -5.11
C PHE A 37 -0.03 5.50 -6.57
N THR A 38 0.98 5.92 -7.34
CA THR A 38 0.82 6.36 -8.74
C THR A 38 1.43 5.38 -9.73
N ASP A 39 2.57 4.82 -9.37
CA ASP A 39 3.43 3.99 -10.21
C ASP A 39 3.57 2.59 -9.67
N GLU A 40 4.13 1.72 -10.50
CA GLU A 40 4.56 0.41 -10.06
C GLU A 40 5.67 0.49 -9.01
N ILE A 41 5.56 -0.38 -8.01
CA ILE A 41 6.51 -0.53 -6.92
C ILE A 41 6.97 -1.99 -6.83
N ASN A 42 8.22 -2.19 -6.42
CA ASN A 42 8.79 -3.52 -6.22
C ASN A 42 7.91 -4.36 -5.25
N PRO A 43 7.53 -5.60 -5.61
CA PRO A 43 6.72 -6.49 -4.76
C PRO A 43 7.26 -6.69 -3.34
N MET A 44 8.58 -6.73 -3.16
CA MET A 44 9.20 -6.84 -1.83
C MET A 44 8.88 -5.64 -0.94
N CYS A 45 8.77 -4.44 -1.51
CA CYS A 45 8.36 -3.25 -0.76
C CYS A 45 6.89 -3.33 -0.37
N ILE A 46 6.02 -3.87 -1.23
CA ILE A 46 4.61 -4.11 -0.91
C ILE A 46 4.49 -5.05 0.29
N GLY A 47 5.18 -6.20 0.26
CA GLY A 47 5.17 -7.16 1.38
C GLY A 47 5.67 -6.55 2.69
N ARG A 48 6.71 -5.71 2.64
CA ARG A 48 7.20 -4.98 3.82
C ARG A 48 6.18 -3.96 4.37
N ILE A 49 5.50 -3.24 3.49
CA ILE A 49 4.46 -2.27 3.86
C ILE A 49 3.26 -2.99 4.47
N ALA A 50 2.82 -4.10 3.87
CA ALA A 50 1.73 -4.94 4.38
C ALA A 50 2.04 -5.46 5.78
N ASN A 51 3.25 -6.00 5.98
CA ASN A 51 3.72 -6.46 7.29
C ASN A 51 3.75 -5.34 8.34
N ALA A 52 4.28 -4.16 8.01
CA ALA A 52 4.27 -3.00 8.91
C ALA A 52 2.84 -2.56 9.29
N LEU A 53 1.90 -2.68 8.35
CA LEU A 53 0.46 -2.43 8.57
C LEU A 53 -0.25 -3.60 9.25
N GLY A 54 0.39 -4.76 9.42
CA GLY A 54 -0.25 -5.96 9.98
C GLY A 54 -1.44 -6.43 9.14
N ALA A 55 -1.32 -6.30 7.82
CA ALA A 55 -2.36 -6.62 6.84
C ALA A 55 -1.82 -7.59 5.79
N GLN A 56 -2.71 -8.21 5.02
CA GLN A 56 -2.32 -8.99 3.85
C GLN A 56 -1.97 -8.04 2.67
N ILE A 57 -1.40 -8.59 1.61
CA ILE A 57 -0.98 -7.78 0.45
C ILE A 57 -2.21 -7.24 -0.30
N GLU A 58 -3.23 -8.07 -0.44
CA GLU A 58 -4.53 -7.81 -1.09
C GLU A 58 -5.27 -6.64 -0.40
N ASP A 59 -5.06 -6.50 0.91
CA ASP A 59 -5.61 -5.41 1.73
C ASP A 59 -4.95 -4.05 1.46
N ILE A 60 -3.85 -3.98 0.72
CA ILE A 60 -3.11 -2.73 0.50
C ILE A 60 -2.86 -2.40 -0.97
N ILE A 61 -3.08 -3.35 -1.89
CA ILE A 61 -2.94 -3.12 -3.32
C ILE A 61 -4.24 -2.64 -3.97
N PHE A 62 -4.08 -1.97 -5.11
CA PHE A 62 -5.19 -1.62 -5.99
C PHE A 62 -5.51 -2.84 -6.87
N GLU A 63 -6.77 -3.26 -6.87
CA GLU A 63 -7.31 -4.15 -7.89
C GLU A 63 -8.01 -3.26 -8.91
N GLU A 64 -7.55 -3.27 -10.16
CA GLU A 64 -8.39 -2.80 -11.23
C GLU A 64 -9.56 -3.77 -11.28
N GLU A 65 -10.75 -3.31 -10.86
CA GLU A 65 -11.99 -4.00 -11.21
C GLU A 65 -11.96 -4.13 -12.73
N THR A 66 -11.69 -5.35 -13.21
CA THR A 66 -11.97 -5.69 -14.59
C THR A 66 -13.46 -5.47 -14.73
N ALA A 67 -13.85 -4.36 -15.34
CA ALA A 67 -15.22 -4.10 -15.71
C ALA A 67 -15.68 -5.34 -16.48
N SER A 68 -16.49 -6.18 -15.84
CA SER A 68 -17.18 -7.26 -16.52
C SER A 68 -18.18 -6.58 -17.43
N SER A 69 -17.72 -6.18 -18.62
CA SER A 69 -18.56 -5.93 -19.77
C SER A 69 -19.17 -7.27 -20.17
N SER A 70 -20.18 -7.69 -19.41
CA SER A 70 -21.13 -8.69 -19.86
C SER A 70 -22.23 -7.93 -20.59
N LEU A 71 -22.06 -7.89 -21.92
CA LEU A 71 -23.10 -7.59 -22.91
C LEU A 71 -24.29 -8.53 -22.77
#